data_AF-A0A925FD87-F1
#
_entry.id   AF-A0A925FD87-F1
#
_cell.length_a   1.000
_cell.length_b   1.000
_cell.length_c   1.000
_cell.angle_alpha   90.00
_cell.angle_beta   90.00
_cell.angle_gamma   90.00
#
_symmetry.space_group_name_H-M   'P 1'
#
loop_
_entity.id
_entity.type
_entity.pdbx_description
1 polymer ?
#
loop_
_entity_poly.entity_id
_entity_poly.type
_entity_poly.pdbx_seq_one_letter_code
_entity_poly.pdbx_strand_id
1 'polypeptide(L)'
;MKRRLPTLVLMALLGLFQPGFAQMLAKAQTTRPPQPPARSASRGLSEVLRELKDHYRVDILFFDRTVEGYTVPADAVNLDSKLERNLDVVLKPFGLMYKKSKTGGYVISRRETERREGPDGSRFPESPAPAPAPGPQPEERTTNTALIPLSALAQTARPELTVRGRVTDAASGEGLPGVSILVKGSQKGTTTDGTGNFSLEIPN
;
A
#
# COMPACT_ATOMS: atom_id res chain seq x y z
N MET A 1 -12.82 -82.16 64.38
CA MET A 1 -13.04 -80.72 64.64
C MET A 1 -14.21 -80.24 63.80
N LYS A 2 -15.24 -79.69 64.44
CA LYS A 2 -16.45 -79.12 63.83
C LYS A 2 -16.24 -77.60 63.71
N ARG A 3 -16.59 -77.00 62.56
CA ARG A 3 -17.46 -75.80 62.38
C ARG A 3 -17.28 -75.19 60.97
N ARG A 4 -18.21 -75.46 60.04
CA ARG A 4 -19.37 -74.64 59.58
C ARG A 4 -19.02 -73.63 58.45
N LEU A 5 -19.21 -74.05 57.20
CA LEU A 5 -19.73 -73.27 56.05
C LEU A 5 -21.27 -73.13 56.22
N PRO A 6 -22.09 -72.43 55.39
CA PRO A 6 -21.88 -71.36 54.39
C PRO A 6 -22.90 -70.18 54.51
N THR A 7 -22.70 -69.04 53.85
CA THR A 7 -23.79 -68.08 53.55
C THR A 7 -23.60 -67.49 52.15
N LEU A 8 -23.96 -68.31 51.17
CA LEU A 8 -24.42 -67.83 49.86
C LEU A 8 -25.95 -67.81 49.92
N VAL A 9 -26.57 -66.88 49.18
CA VAL A 9 -28.01 -66.79 48.88
C VAL A 9 -28.88 -66.06 49.93
N LEU A 10 -28.93 -64.73 49.82
CA LEU A 10 -30.22 -64.03 49.84
C LEU A 10 -30.16 -62.87 48.85
N MET A 11 -30.22 -63.25 47.58
CA MET A 11 -30.53 -62.39 46.46
C MET A 11 -32.05 -62.15 46.48
N ALA A 12 -32.46 -60.91 46.18
CA ALA A 12 -33.84 -60.43 46.04
C ALA A 12 -34.56 -60.01 47.34
N LEU A 13 -34.66 -58.70 47.58
CA LEU A 13 -35.88 -57.94 47.28
C LEU A 13 -35.72 -56.48 47.75
N LEU A 14 -35.54 -55.56 46.81
CA LEU A 14 -36.22 -54.27 46.67
C LEU A 14 -35.34 -53.33 45.83
N GLY A 15 -35.76 -53.15 44.58
CA GLY A 15 -35.22 -52.15 43.70
C GLY A 15 -35.46 -50.75 44.25
N LEU A 16 -34.38 -49.99 44.38
CA LEU A 16 -34.41 -48.55 44.27
C LEU A 16 -33.60 -48.18 43.04
N PHE A 17 -34.33 -48.13 41.93
CA PHE A 17 -34.20 -47.15 40.87
C PHE A 17 -33.01 -46.19 41.02
N GLN A 18 -31.92 -46.49 40.34
CA GLN A 18 -30.98 -45.48 39.90
C GLN A 18 -30.88 -45.63 38.39
N PRO A 19 -31.40 -44.67 37.59
CA PRO A 19 -31.19 -44.68 36.16
C PRO A 19 -29.68 -44.50 35.94
N GLY A 20 -29.04 -45.60 35.54
CA GLY A 20 -27.70 -45.56 34.96
C GLY A 20 -27.78 -44.77 33.66
N PHE A 21 -27.66 -43.46 33.76
CA PHE A 21 -27.20 -42.65 32.64
C PHE A 21 -25.81 -43.15 32.34
N ALA A 22 -25.75 -44.04 31.34
CA ALA A 22 -24.58 -44.31 30.56
C ALA A 22 -24.12 -42.98 29.96
N GLN A 23 -23.38 -42.20 30.74
CA GLN A 23 -22.50 -41.19 30.18
C GLN A 23 -21.32 -41.96 29.62
N MET A 24 -21.58 -42.49 28.43
CA MET A 24 -20.58 -42.76 27.41
C MET A 24 -19.55 -41.64 27.53
N LEU A 25 -18.40 -41.98 28.10
CA LEU A 25 -17.26 -41.08 28.16
C LEU A 25 -16.73 -40.99 26.73
N ALA A 26 -17.49 -40.32 25.86
CA ALA A 26 -16.97 -39.65 24.70
C ALA A 26 -16.02 -38.60 25.28
N LYS A 27 -14.80 -39.03 25.57
CA LYS A 27 -13.63 -38.17 25.57
C LYS A 27 -13.43 -37.79 24.09
N ALA A 28 -14.38 -37.01 23.57
CA ALA A 28 -14.06 -35.99 22.61
C ALA A 28 -13.03 -35.16 23.37
N GLN A 29 -11.76 -35.52 23.16
CA GLN A 29 -10.73 -34.54 23.13
C GLN A 29 -11.28 -33.51 22.15
N THR A 30 -11.98 -32.50 22.69
CA THR A 30 -11.89 -31.17 22.18
C THR A 30 -10.39 -30.90 22.22
N THR A 31 -9.70 -31.37 21.19
CA THR A 31 -8.52 -30.75 20.66
C THR A 31 -8.95 -29.31 20.51
N ARG A 32 -8.74 -28.51 21.55
CA ARG A 32 -8.54 -27.08 21.38
C ARG A 32 -7.56 -27.04 20.22
N PRO A 33 -7.94 -26.57 19.03
CA PRO A 33 -6.95 -26.36 17.99
C PRO A 33 -5.84 -25.56 18.68
N PRO A 34 -4.56 -25.91 18.48
CA PRO A 34 -3.45 -25.16 19.05
C PRO A 34 -3.74 -23.70 18.77
N GLN A 35 -4.03 -22.95 19.83
CA GLN A 35 -4.36 -21.55 19.71
C GLN A 35 -3.13 -20.96 19.04
N PRO A 36 -3.24 -20.43 17.81
CA PRO A 36 -2.07 -19.94 17.10
C PRO A 36 -1.37 -18.97 18.06
N PRO A 37 -0.04 -19.08 18.22
CA PRO A 37 0.70 -18.21 19.13
C PRO A 37 0.22 -16.79 18.86
N ALA A 38 -0.14 -16.06 19.93
CA ALA A 38 -0.71 -14.71 19.86
C ALA A 38 -0.05 -13.96 18.71
N ARG A 39 -0.77 -13.88 17.58
CA ARG A 39 -0.20 -13.37 16.34
C ARG A 39 0.16 -11.94 16.66
N SER A 40 1.45 -11.59 16.63
CA SER A 40 1.95 -10.23 16.82
C SER A 40 1.05 -9.30 16.03
N ALA A 41 0.18 -8.59 16.74
CA ALA A 41 -0.93 -7.89 16.13
C ALA A 41 -0.30 -6.75 15.32
N SER A 42 -0.28 -6.91 14.01
CA SER A 42 0.27 -5.90 13.12
C SER A 42 -0.82 -4.83 13.00
N ARG A 43 -0.56 -3.65 13.57
CA ARG A 43 -1.48 -2.51 13.58
C ARG A 43 -1.19 -1.58 12.42
N GLY A 44 -2.22 -0.90 11.91
CA GLY A 44 -2.02 0.12 10.87
C GLY A 44 -1.18 1.28 11.39
N LEU A 45 -0.23 1.77 10.59
CA LEU A 45 0.59 2.92 10.98
C LEU A 45 -0.28 4.15 11.30
N SER A 46 -1.36 4.37 10.55
CA SER A 46 -2.32 5.46 10.79
C SER A 46 -3.00 5.38 12.16
N GLU A 47 -3.35 4.18 12.61
CA GLU A 47 -3.96 3.93 13.92
C GLU A 47 -2.97 4.19 15.04
N VAL A 48 -1.75 3.66 14.90
CA VAL A 48 -0.64 3.89 15.83
C VAL A 48 -0.30 5.37 15.97
N LEU A 49 -0.24 6.10 14.85
CA LEU A 49 0.01 7.55 14.87
C LEU A 49 -1.11 8.32 15.57
N ARG A 50 -2.36 7.87 15.43
CA ARG A 50 -3.50 8.46 16.13
C ARG A 50 -3.46 8.17 17.64
N GLU A 51 -3.05 6.98 18.02
CA GLU A 51 -2.84 6.58 19.43
C GLU A 51 -1.72 7.40 20.07
N LEU A 52 -0.59 7.57 19.37
CA LEU A 52 0.51 8.44 19.78
C LEU A 52 0.05 9.90 19.92
N LYS A 53 -0.77 10.39 19.00
CA LYS A 53 -1.35 11.75 19.05
C LYS A 53 -2.15 11.95 20.35
N ASP A 54 -3.02 11.00 20.69
CA ASP A 54 -3.91 11.07 21.84
C ASP A 54 -3.15 10.93 23.17
N HIS A 55 -2.24 9.96 23.25
CA HIS A 55 -1.47 9.66 24.46
C HIS A 55 -0.55 10.83 24.86
N TYR A 56 0.22 11.38 23.91
CA TYR A 56 1.18 12.45 24.19
C TYR A 56 0.53 13.85 24.12
N ARG A 57 -0.75 13.93 23.71
CA ARG A 57 -1.48 15.19 23.49
C ARG A 57 -0.73 16.18 22.60
N VAL A 58 -0.16 15.68 21.50
CA VAL A 58 0.54 16.50 20.50
C VAL A 58 -0.16 16.37 19.16
N ASP A 59 -0.26 17.47 18.41
CA ASP A 59 -0.76 17.43 17.04
C ASP A 59 0.24 16.73 16.12
N ILE A 60 -0.20 15.59 15.55
CA ILE A 60 0.54 14.85 14.53
C ILE A 60 -0.25 14.96 13.23
N LEU A 61 0.34 15.67 12.26
CA LEU A 61 -0.21 15.87 10.93
C LEU A 61 0.42 14.88 9.95
N PHE A 62 -0.42 14.13 9.25
CA PHE A 62 -0.02 13.18 8.23
C PHE A 62 -1.08 13.13 7.14
N PHE A 63 -0.69 12.71 5.94
CA PHE A 63 -1.63 12.43 4.86
C PHE A 63 -1.95 10.93 4.85
N ASP A 64 -3.22 10.55 4.73
CA ASP A 64 -3.64 9.15 4.67
C ASP A 64 -2.85 8.38 3.60
N ARG A 65 -2.78 8.90 2.37
CA ARG A 65 -1.99 8.31 1.26
C ARG A 65 -0.51 8.02 1.56
N THR A 66 0.07 8.68 2.57
CA THR A 66 1.49 8.53 2.95
C THR A 66 1.68 7.49 4.04
N VAL A 67 0.62 7.16 4.80
CA VAL A 67 0.65 6.18 5.90
C VAL A 67 -0.23 4.95 5.63
N GLU A 68 -1.08 5.02 4.62
CA GLU A 68 -1.99 3.97 4.17
C GLU A 68 -1.20 2.82 3.52
N GLY A 69 -1.51 1.60 3.94
CA GLY A 69 -0.81 0.38 3.50
C GLY A 69 0.41 -0.01 4.34
N TYR A 70 0.87 0.83 5.27
CA TYR A 70 1.95 0.47 6.20
C TYR A 70 1.39 -0.17 7.48
N THR A 71 2.03 -1.27 7.90
CA THR A 71 1.65 -2.00 9.10
C THR A 71 2.85 -2.13 10.03
N VAL A 72 2.64 -1.83 11.30
CA VAL A 72 3.67 -1.85 12.35
C VAL A 72 3.33 -2.96 13.33
N PRO A 73 4.29 -3.82 13.73
CA PRO A 73 4.07 -4.74 14.82
C PRO A 73 3.79 -3.95 16.11
N ALA A 74 2.70 -4.27 16.82
CA ALA A 74 2.33 -3.58 18.05
C ALA A 74 3.46 -3.58 19.10
N ASP A 75 4.29 -4.62 19.10
CA ASP A 75 5.42 -4.78 20.03
C ASP A 75 6.56 -3.76 19.80
N ALA A 76 6.62 -3.12 18.62
CA ALA A 76 7.66 -2.13 18.32
C ALA A 76 7.35 -0.73 18.87
N VAL A 77 6.13 -0.50 19.37
CA VAL A 77 5.69 0.79 19.91
C VAL A 77 5.69 0.72 21.43
N ASN A 78 6.47 1.60 22.07
CA ASN A 78 6.54 1.68 23.52
C ASN A 78 5.98 3.02 23.99
N LEU A 79 4.72 3.02 24.44
CA LEU A 79 4.00 4.23 24.87
C LEU A 79 4.61 4.91 26.11
N ASP A 80 5.40 4.19 26.91
CA ASP A 80 6.11 4.75 28.07
C ASP A 80 7.37 5.55 27.68
N SER A 81 7.85 5.38 26.45
CA SER A 81 9.06 6.07 25.94
C SER A 81 8.75 7.47 25.41
N LYS A 82 9.75 8.20 24.90
CA LYS A 82 9.51 9.50 24.23
C LYS A 82 8.84 9.30 22.86
N LEU A 83 7.96 10.24 22.48
CA LEU A 83 7.27 10.24 21.18
C LEU A 83 8.24 10.14 20.00
N GLU A 84 9.32 10.93 19.99
CA GLU A 84 10.28 10.96 18.89
C GLU A 84 10.97 9.61 18.70
N ARG A 85 11.20 8.87 19.79
CA ARG A 85 11.80 7.53 19.73
C ARG A 85 10.85 6.55 19.05
N ASN A 86 9.56 6.62 19.38
CA ASN A 86 8.54 5.81 18.73
C ASN A 86 8.38 6.19 17.26
N LEU A 87 8.27 7.50 16.95
CA LEU A 87 8.20 7.99 15.58
C LEU A 87 9.39 7.53 14.75
N ASP A 88 10.59 7.52 15.31
CA ASP A 88 11.79 7.04 14.62
C ASP A 88 11.70 5.54 14.28
N VAL A 89 11.29 4.71 15.24
CA VAL A 89 11.17 3.25 15.06
C VAL A 89 10.07 2.90 14.05
N VAL A 90 8.94 3.61 14.09
CA VAL A 90 7.81 3.31 13.20
C VAL A 90 7.98 3.95 11.83
N LEU A 91 8.67 5.08 11.67
CA LEU A 91 8.74 5.79 10.38
C LEU A 91 9.97 5.40 9.54
N LYS A 92 11.13 5.16 10.18
CA LYS A 92 12.36 4.75 9.46
C LYS A 92 12.20 3.55 8.53
N PRO A 93 11.57 2.42 8.93
CA PRO A 93 11.46 1.25 8.07
C PRO A 93 10.63 1.51 6.81
N PHE A 94 9.69 2.46 6.86
CA PHE A 94 8.84 2.81 5.72
C PHE A 94 9.40 3.97 4.88
N GLY A 95 10.61 4.44 5.17
CA GLY A 95 11.19 5.60 4.49
C GLY A 95 10.39 6.88 4.74
N LEU A 96 9.65 6.93 5.85
CA LEU A 96 8.95 8.11 6.32
C LEU A 96 9.85 8.87 7.31
N MET A 97 9.59 10.15 7.43
CA MET A 97 10.29 11.04 8.35
C MET A 97 9.30 11.98 9.01
N TYR A 98 9.65 12.41 10.22
CA TYR A 98 8.89 13.39 10.96
C TYR A 98 9.68 14.70 11.01
N LYS A 99 8.96 15.81 10.90
CA LYS A 99 9.50 17.16 11.08
C LYS A 99 8.76 17.85 12.19
N LYS A 100 9.49 18.31 13.22
CA LYS A 100 8.91 19.07 14.33
C LYS A 100 8.61 20.50 13.86
N SER A 101 7.39 20.96 14.09
CA SER A 101 6.96 22.32 13.84
C SER A 101 7.37 23.24 15.00
N LYS A 102 7.55 24.54 14.71
CA LYS A 102 7.83 25.57 15.73
C LYS A 102 6.68 25.71 16.74
N THR A 103 5.47 25.34 16.34
CA THR A 103 4.25 25.33 17.16
C THR A 103 4.11 24.10 18.05
N GLY A 104 5.07 23.17 18.02
CA GLY A 104 5.07 21.98 18.89
C GLY A 104 4.48 20.71 18.28
N GLY A 105 3.80 20.81 17.14
CA GLY A 105 3.28 19.65 16.39
C GLY A 105 4.33 18.93 15.54
N TYR A 106 3.99 17.74 15.04
CA TYR A 106 4.83 16.93 14.16
C TYR A 106 4.16 16.74 12.80
N VAL A 107 4.93 16.92 11.71
CA VAL A 107 4.47 16.67 10.33
C VAL A 107 5.19 15.45 9.79
N ILE A 108 4.44 14.46 9.30
CA ILE A 108 4.98 13.23 8.73
C ILE A 108 5.00 13.34 7.21
N SER A 109 6.19 13.13 6.65
CA SER A 109 6.46 13.23 5.22
C SER A 109 7.26 12.02 4.73
N ARG A 110 7.19 11.71 3.44
CA ARG A 110 8.10 10.75 2.81
C ARG A 110 9.52 11.35 2.75
N ARG A 111 10.55 10.53 2.94
CA ARG A 111 11.96 10.93 2.79
C ARG A 111 12.22 11.39 1.35
N GLU A 112 12.36 12.70 1.16
CA GLU A 112 12.84 13.36 -0.07
C GLU A 112 14.37 13.53 -0.03
N THR A 113 15.10 12.53 0.46
CA THR A 113 16.56 12.55 0.37
C THR A 113 16.93 12.01 -1.01
N GLU A 114 17.40 12.92 -1.87
CA GLU A 114 17.97 12.70 -3.22
C GLU A 114 17.00 12.61 -4.41
N ARG A 115 16.28 13.70 -4.69
CA ARG A 115 16.20 14.18 -6.09
C ARG A 115 16.98 15.48 -6.19
N ARG A 116 18.15 15.39 -6.84
CA ARG A 116 19.00 16.48 -7.37
C ARG A 116 20.16 16.96 -6.49
N GLU A 117 21.14 16.08 -6.30
CA GLU A 117 22.49 16.41 -6.76
C GLU A 117 22.77 15.52 -7.97
N GLY A 118 22.08 15.81 -9.08
CA GLY A 118 22.57 15.38 -10.38
C GLY A 118 23.70 16.34 -10.74
N PRO A 119 24.92 15.86 -11.00
CA PRO A 119 25.96 16.74 -11.49
C PRO A 119 25.48 17.24 -12.85
N ASP A 120 25.40 18.56 -12.94
CA ASP A 120 25.63 19.30 -14.16
C ASP A 120 24.60 19.17 -15.28
N GLY A 121 24.49 20.27 -16.03
CA GLY A 121 23.44 20.53 -16.99
C GLY A 121 23.39 19.57 -18.17
N SER A 122 22.29 19.68 -18.90
CA SER A 122 22.31 19.54 -20.35
C SER A 122 22.91 18.24 -20.88
N ARG A 123 22.41 17.09 -20.42
CA ARG A 123 22.46 15.90 -21.26
C ARG A 123 21.16 15.14 -21.10
N PHE A 124 20.19 15.50 -21.94
CA PHE A 124 19.37 14.47 -22.54
C PHE A 124 20.37 13.36 -22.96
N PRO A 125 20.25 12.11 -22.50
CA PRO A 125 20.64 11.05 -23.38
C PRO A 125 19.77 11.30 -24.61
N GLU A 126 20.39 11.87 -25.65
CA GLU A 126 20.03 11.55 -27.01
C GLU A 126 19.89 10.04 -26.97
N SER A 127 18.65 9.57 -26.87
CA SER A 127 18.34 8.18 -27.08
C SER A 127 18.99 7.95 -28.43
N PRO A 128 20.07 7.13 -28.53
CA PRO A 128 20.55 6.75 -29.84
C PRO A 128 19.29 6.19 -30.48
N ALA A 129 18.87 6.82 -31.58
CA ALA A 129 17.77 6.32 -32.37
C ALA A 129 17.91 4.80 -32.40
N PRO A 130 16.84 4.02 -32.15
CA PRO A 130 16.93 2.58 -32.36
C PRO A 130 17.56 2.41 -33.73
N ALA A 131 18.77 1.83 -33.75
CA ALA A 131 19.51 1.61 -34.96
C ALA A 131 18.53 1.03 -35.97
N PRO A 132 18.54 1.48 -37.24
CA PRO A 132 17.65 0.94 -38.25
C PRO A 132 17.75 -0.57 -38.17
N ALA A 133 16.61 -1.22 -37.92
CA ALA A 133 16.52 -2.67 -37.96
C ALA A 133 17.24 -3.14 -39.24
N PRO A 134 18.05 -4.21 -39.19
CA PRO A 134 18.66 -4.77 -40.38
C PRO A 134 17.56 -4.96 -41.43
N GLY A 135 17.80 -4.39 -42.61
CA GLY A 135 16.83 -4.36 -43.70
C GLY A 135 16.28 -5.74 -44.05
N PRO A 136 15.14 -5.78 -44.74
CA PRO A 136 14.50 -7.03 -45.13
C PRO A 136 15.46 -7.88 -45.97
N GLN A 137 15.61 -9.13 -45.54
CA GLN A 137 16.29 -10.18 -46.28
C GLN A 137 15.67 -10.29 -47.69
N PRO A 138 16.46 -10.40 -48.77
CA PRO A 138 15.95 -10.90 -50.03
C PRO A 138 15.82 -12.43 -49.91
N GLU A 139 14.66 -12.90 -49.47
CA GLU A 139 14.29 -14.30 -49.68
C GLU A 139 13.78 -14.48 -51.11
N GLU A 140 14.56 -15.20 -51.91
CA GLU A 140 14.25 -15.54 -53.27
C GLU A 140 13.14 -16.60 -53.34
N ARG A 141 12.08 -16.26 -54.09
CA ARG A 141 11.25 -17.13 -54.95
C ARG A 141 10.90 -18.54 -54.44
N THR A 142 9.65 -18.75 -54.03
CA THR A 142 8.79 -19.80 -54.64
C THR A 142 7.29 -19.54 -54.39
N THR A 143 6.57 -19.20 -55.47
CA THR A 143 5.26 -19.76 -55.86
C THR A 143 4.10 -19.74 -54.84
N ASN A 144 3.20 -18.74 -54.92
CA ASN A 144 1.79 -18.96 -55.35
C ASN A 144 0.86 -17.74 -55.12
N THR A 145 0.22 -17.34 -56.22
CA THR A 145 -1.09 -16.70 -56.42
C THR A 145 -1.91 -16.25 -55.19
N ALA A 146 -2.11 -14.93 -55.04
CA ALA A 146 -3.41 -14.23 -55.02
C ALA A 146 -3.33 -12.85 -54.30
N LEU A 147 -3.77 -11.78 -54.99
CA LEU A 147 -4.61 -10.64 -54.53
C LEU A 147 -4.41 -10.20 -53.05
N ILE A 148 -4.02 -8.99 -52.61
CA ILE A 148 -4.45 -7.59 -52.83
C ILE A 148 -3.42 -6.70 -52.05
N PRO A 149 -2.96 -5.51 -52.49
CA PRO A 149 -2.16 -4.63 -51.64
C PRO A 149 -3.08 -3.83 -50.69
N LEU A 150 -3.17 -4.23 -49.42
CA LEU A 150 -3.90 -3.47 -48.40
C LEU A 150 -2.96 -2.48 -47.71
N SER A 151 -2.91 -1.28 -48.29
CA SER A 151 -2.71 0.02 -47.66
C SER A 151 -1.88 0.07 -46.36
N ALA A 152 -0.63 0.51 -46.50
CA ALA A 152 0.11 1.15 -45.42
C ALA A 152 -0.69 2.36 -44.93
N LEU A 153 -1.30 2.25 -43.76
CA LEU A 153 -1.82 3.39 -43.02
C LEU A 153 -0.61 4.23 -42.57
N ALA A 154 -0.23 5.19 -43.41
CA ALA A 154 0.59 6.30 -43.01
C ALA A 154 -0.09 6.98 -41.83
N GLN A 155 0.38 6.70 -40.61
CA GLN A 155 0.03 7.48 -39.43
C GLN A 155 0.53 8.90 -39.68
N THR A 156 -0.40 9.77 -40.06
CA THR A 156 -0.19 11.22 -40.07
C THR A 156 -0.01 11.65 -38.62
N ALA A 157 1.22 11.61 -38.11
CA ALA A 157 1.59 12.26 -36.86
C ALA A 157 1.39 13.77 -37.08
N ARG A 158 0.26 14.29 -36.60
CA ARG A 158 0.02 15.73 -36.62
C ARG A 158 1.01 16.39 -35.64
N PRO A 159 1.63 17.51 -36.00
CA PRO A 159 2.53 18.21 -35.08
C PRO A 159 1.74 18.64 -33.84
N GLU A 160 2.09 18.07 -32.69
CA GLU A 160 1.54 18.46 -31.39
C GLU A 160 2.16 19.80 -30.98
N LEU A 161 1.32 20.81 -30.78
CA LEU A 161 1.75 22.12 -30.33
C LEU A 161 1.86 22.11 -28.80
N THR A 162 3.06 22.28 -28.27
CA THR A 162 3.28 22.40 -26.82
C THR A 162 3.05 23.84 -26.38
N VAL A 163 2.00 24.07 -25.58
CA VAL A 163 1.72 25.36 -24.94
C VAL A 163 2.28 25.35 -23.52
N ARG A 164 3.10 26.35 -23.17
CA ARG A 164 3.68 26.53 -21.82
C ARG A 164 3.28 27.88 -21.24
N GLY A 165 3.12 27.93 -19.93
CA GLY A 165 2.83 29.17 -19.23
C GLY A 165 2.90 29.02 -17.71
N ARG A 166 2.53 30.10 -17.00
CA ARG A 166 2.45 30.13 -15.54
C ARG A 166 1.11 30.71 -15.11
N VAL A 167 0.49 30.09 -14.12
CA VAL A 167 -0.74 30.57 -13.47
C VAL A 167 -0.35 31.29 -12.19
N THR A 168 -0.76 32.54 -12.06
CA THR A 168 -0.47 33.40 -10.92
C THR A 168 -1.76 33.93 -10.29
N ASP A 169 -1.71 34.17 -8.98
CA ASP A 169 -2.77 34.86 -8.25
C ASP A 169 -2.86 36.33 -8.67
N ALA A 170 -4.08 36.87 -8.77
CA ALA A 170 -4.31 38.24 -9.25
C ALA A 170 -3.93 39.31 -8.22
N ALA A 171 -3.92 38.99 -6.92
CA ALA A 171 -3.64 39.93 -5.84
C ALA A 171 -2.18 39.87 -5.38
N SER A 172 -1.60 38.67 -5.29
CA SER A 172 -0.22 38.48 -4.80
C SER A 172 0.82 38.30 -5.91
N GLY A 173 0.41 37.90 -7.11
CA GLY A 173 1.33 37.51 -8.19
C GLY A 173 2.07 36.19 -7.94
N GLU A 174 1.74 35.47 -6.87
CA GLU A 174 2.35 34.17 -6.56
C GLU A 174 1.81 33.08 -7.49
N GLY A 175 2.68 32.11 -7.84
CA GLY A 175 2.29 30.99 -8.69
C GLY A 175 1.35 30.04 -7.97
N LEU A 176 0.22 29.69 -8.60
CA LEU A 176 -0.80 28.84 -7.98
C LEU A 176 -0.55 27.36 -8.28
N PRO A 177 -0.20 26.53 -7.27
CA PRO A 177 -0.01 25.10 -7.46
C PRO A 177 -1.34 24.34 -7.48
N GLY A 178 -1.41 23.26 -8.26
CA GLY A 178 -2.57 22.36 -8.27
C GLY A 178 -3.80 22.88 -9.03
N VAL A 179 -3.66 23.92 -9.85
CA VAL A 179 -4.74 24.47 -10.68
C VAL A 179 -4.95 23.59 -11.91
N SER A 180 -6.21 23.26 -12.20
CA SER A 180 -6.58 22.48 -13.39
C SER A 180 -6.75 23.38 -14.61
N ILE A 181 -6.10 23.03 -15.72
CA ILE A 181 -6.12 23.75 -16.99
C ILE A 181 -6.71 22.82 -18.04
N LEU A 182 -7.78 23.22 -18.71
CA LEU A 182 -8.47 22.42 -19.73
C LEU A 182 -8.45 23.14 -21.07
N VAL A 183 -8.17 22.41 -22.16
CA VAL A 183 -8.33 22.94 -23.52
C VAL A 183 -9.82 23.06 -23.82
N LYS A 184 -10.29 24.28 -24.12
CA LYS A 184 -11.69 24.52 -24.46
C LYS A 184 -12.13 23.66 -25.65
N GLY A 185 -13.19 22.88 -25.46
CA GLY A 185 -13.72 21.98 -26.49
C GLY A 185 -13.02 20.61 -26.57
N SER A 186 -12.07 20.32 -25.69
CA SER A 186 -11.41 19.01 -25.57
C SER A 186 -11.44 18.53 -24.12
N GLN A 187 -11.29 17.22 -23.93
CA GLN A 187 -11.09 16.61 -22.60
C GLN A 187 -9.61 16.61 -22.19
N LYS A 188 -8.71 17.14 -23.04
CA LYS A 188 -7.29 17.27 -22.72
C LYS A 188 -7.07 18.46 -21.78
N GLY A 189 -6.37 18.20 -20.67
CA GLY A 189 -5.98 19.21 -19.69
C GLY A 189 -4.70 18.82 -18.96
N THR A 190 -4.15 19.75 -18.19
CA THR A 190 -2.96 19.57 -17.36
C THR A 190 -3.18 20.24 -16.00
N THR A 191 -2.27 20.03 -15.05
CA THR A 191 -2.30 20.65 -13.73
C THR A 191 -1.02 21.42 -13.48
N THR A 192 -1.11 22.58 -12.83
CA THR A 192 0.07 23.41 -12.52
C THR A 192 0.97 22.75 -11.49
N ASP A 193 2.29 22.97 -11.64
CA ASP A 193 3.31 22.52 -10.71
C ASP A 193 3.35 23.35 -9.41
N GLY A 194 4.26 23.00 -8.48
CA GLY A 194 4.44 23.69 -7.19
C GLY A 194 4.76 25.18 -7.29
N THR A 195 5.13 25.68 -8.48
CA THR A 195 5.47 27.08 -8.75
C THR A 195 4.48 27.77 -9.68
N GLY A 196 3.40 27.08 -10.08
CA GLY A 196 2.35 27.56 -10.98
C GLY A 196 2.62 27.35 -12.46
N ASN A 197 3.71 26.70 -12.88
CA ASN A 197 4.00 26.46 -14.29
C ASN A 197 3.17 25.30 -14.85
N PHE A 198 2.89 25.34 -16.14
CA PHE A 198 2.22 24.27 -16.86
C PHE A 198 2.79 24.07 -18.26
N SER A 199 2.63 22.85 -18.78
CA SER A 199 2.92 22.47 -20.17
C SER A 199 1.78 21.57 -20.65
N LEU A 200 1.20 21.89 -21.81
CA LEU A 200 0.05 21.20 -22.39
C LEU A 200 0.23 20.99 -23.88
N GLU A 201 0.13 19.74 -24.32
CA GLU A 201 0.24 19.36 -25.72
C GLU A 201 -1.14 19.38 -26.37
N ILE A 202 -1.31 20.22 -27.39
CA ILE A 202 -2.58 20.42 -28.10
C ILE A 202 -2.42 19.92 -29.54
N PRO A 203 -3.29 19.02 -30.02
CA PRO A 203 -3.33 18.63 -31.43
C PRO A 203 -3.89 19.77 -32.30
N ASN A 204 -3.31 19.99 -33.48
CA ASN A 204 -3.84 20.91 -34.50
C ASN A 204 -4.90 20.25 -35.42
#